data_AF-A0A0G4GBJ0-F1
#
_entry.id   AF-A0A0G4GBJ0-F1
#
_cell.length_a   1.000
_cell.length_b   1.000
_cell.length_c   1.000
_cell.angle_alpha   90.00
_cell.angle_beta   90.00
_cell.angle_gamma   90.00
#
_symmetry.space_group_name_H-M   'P 1'
#
loop_
_entity.id
_entity.type
_entity.pdbx_description
1 polymer ?
#
loop_
_entity_poly.entity_id
_entity_poly.type
_entity_poly.pdbx_seq_one_letter_code
_entity_poly.pdbx_strand_id
1 'polypeptide(L)'
;MDATASSSLASSRRFCISDSSHIHYLNHSLGLVSDAHERLRRHEHVTDEELLMTGVSKEGHGRAAYLKSRKRLSPQERYRRPMTASQEIGWRAWEPPKKTSFYVRKPLIQATFYRPTGAFDAWKTDK
;
A
#
# COMPACT_ATOMS: atom_id res chain seq x y z
N MET A 1 -35.79 -10.37 46.24
CA MET A 1 -35.98 -8.99 45.77
C MET A 1 -34.76 -8.66 44.95
N ASP A 2 -34.95 -8.68 43.64
CA ASP A 2 -33.94 -9.02 42.65
C ASP A 2 -33.04 -7.87 42.22
N ALA A 3 -31.89 -8.26 41.68
CA ALA A 3 -30.73 -7.47 41.35
C ALA A 3 -30.92 -6.48 40.18
N THR A 4 -30.37 -5.27 40.33
CA THR A 4 -30.10 -4.33 39.23
C THR A 4 -28.64 -4.44 38.81
N ALA A 5 -28.33 -5.38 37.93
CA ALA A 5 -27.09 -5.40 37.17
C ALA A 5 -27.36 -4.74 35.80
N SER A 6 -27.07 -3.45 35.71
CA SER A 6 -27.15 -2.67 34.46
C SER A 6 -26.06 -3.18 33.51
N SER A 7 -26.49 -3.90 32.49
CA SER A 7 -25.66 -4.51 31.46
C SER A 7 -24.97 -3.46 30.60
N SER A 8 -23.64 -3.43 30.65
CA SER A 8 -22.84 -2.79 29.62
C SER A 8 -22.96 -3.63 28.35
N LEU A 9 -23.81 -3.20 27.43
CA LEU A 9 -23.79 -3.69 26.06
C LEU A 9 -22.58 -3.08 25.36
N ALA A 10 -21.40 -3.59 25.71
CA ALA A 10 -20.28 -3.62 24.79
C ALA A 10 -20.75 -4.45 23.59
N SER A 11 -21.32 -3.76 22.61
CA SER A 11 -21.65 -4.28 21.29
C SER A 11 -20.33 -4.59 20.59
N SER A 12 -19.71 -5.67 21.05
CA SER A 12 -18.64 -6.35 20.35
C SER A 12 -19.29 -6.97 19.12
N ARG A 13 -19.54 -6.13 18.11
CA ARG A 13 -19.75 -6.59 16.75
C ARG A 13 -18.43 -7.18 16.31
N ARG A 14 -18.23 -8.45 16.65
CA ARG A 14 -17.36 -9.32 15.87
C ARG A 14 -17.89 -9.19 14.45
N PHE A 15 -17.13 -8.51 13.60
CA PHE A 15 -17.39 -8.48 12.16
C PHE A 15 -17.48 -9.94 11.71
N CYS A 16 -18.71 -10.42 11.56
CA CYS A 16 -18.98 -11.76 11.11
C CYS A 16 -18.52 -11.87 9.66
N ILE A 17 -17.77 -12.92 9.38
CA ILE A 17 -17.09 -13.26 8.13
C ILE A 17 -18.09 -13.58 6.98
N SER A 18 -19.30 -13.01 6.93
CA SER A 18 -20.36 -13.52 6.05
C SER A 18 -21.42 -12.50 5.62
N ASP A 19 -21.10 -11.22 5.51
CA ASP A 19 -21.98 -10.35 4.71
C ASP A 19 -21.64 -10.55 3.24
N SER A 20 -22.65 -10.89 2.43
CA SER A 20 -22.46 -10.96 0.98
C SER A 20 -22.09 -9.58 0.43
N SER A 21 -21.44 -9.54 -0.73
CA SER A 21 -21.14 -8.27 -1.42
C SER A 21 -22.38 -7.41 -1.66
N HIS A 22 -23.55 -8.05 -1.78
CA HIS A 22 -24.83 -7.36 -1.90
C HIS A 22 -25.24 -6.63 -0.62
N ILE A 23 -25.06 -7.24 0.56
CA ILE A 23 -25.34 -6.59 1.85
C ILE A 23 -24.40 -5.39 2.06
N HIS A 24 -23.11 -5.53 1.73
CA HIS A 24 -22.17 -4.40 1.78
C HIS A 24 -22.55 -3.26 0.83
N TYR A 25 -22.99 -3.58 -0.39
CA TYR A 25 -23.48 -2.58 -1.32
C TYR A 25 -24.71 -1.82 -0.79
N LEU A 26 -25.66 -2.53 -0.18
CA LEU A 26 -26.83 -1.90 0.43
C LEU A 26 -26.44 -1.01 1.61
N ASN A 27 -25.56 -1.48 2.50
CA ASN A 27 -25.07 -0.70 3.63
C ASN A 27 -24.35 0.59 3.19
N HIS A 28 -23.58 0.51 2.10
CA HIS A 28 -22.91 1.66 1.49
C HIS A 28 -23.91 2.64 0.85
N SER A 29 -24.87 2.12 0.07
CA SER A 29 -25.92 2.92 -0.58
C SER A 29 -26.83 3.63 0.43
N LEU A 30 -27.03 3.02 1.60
CA LEU A 30 -27.80 3.59 2.71
C LEU A 30 -26.96 4.50 3.64
N GLY A 31 -25.67 4.66 3.38
CA GLY A 31 -24.76 5.49 4.19
C GLY A 31 -24.49 4.95 5.60
N LEU A 32 -24.76 3.67 5.86
CA LEU A 32 -24.57 3.04 7.17
C LEU A 32 -23.10 2.68 7.44
N VAL A 33 -22.30 2.51 6.39
CA VAL A 33 -20.88 2.13 6.45
C VAL A 33 -20.08 3.11 5.60
N SER A 34 -18.92 3.53 6.10
CA SER A 34 -18.01 4.43 5.38
C SER A 34 -17.20 3.70 4.29
N ASP A 35 -16.95 4.40 3.19
CA ASP A 35 -16.21 3.90 2.04
C ASP A 35 -14.75 3.57 2.41
N ALA A 36 -14.37 2.31 2.30
CA ALA A 36 -12.99 1.90 2.55
C ALA A 36 -12.00 2.57 1.58
N HIS A 37 -12.43 2.88 0.36
CA HIS A 37 -11.60 3.60 -0.60
C HIS A 37 -11.32 5.05 -0.18
N GLU A 38 -12.30 5.76 0.40
CA GLU A 38 -12.07 7.12 0.91
C GLU A 38 -11.18 7.11 2.16
N ARG A 39 -11.31 6.08 2.99
CA ARG A 39 -10.37 5.83 4.10
C ARG A 39 -8.94 5.61 3.58
N LEU A 40 -8.77 4.81 2.52
CA LEU A 40 -7.48 4.61 1.87
C LEU A 40 -6.89 5.92 1.30
N ARG A 41 -7.73 6.78 0.67
CA ARG A 41 -7.31 8.11 0.19
C ARG A 41 -6.84 9.02 1.32
N ARG A 42 -7.45 8.90 2.50
CA ARG A 42 -7.03 9.58 3.73
C ARG A 42 -5.80 8.95 4.40
N HIS A 43 -5.14 7.99 3.74
CA HIS A 43 -4.00 7.25 4.26
C HIS A 43 -4.31 6.48 5.56
N GLU A 44 -5.56 6.10 5.75
CA GLU A 44 -5.93 5.20 6.84
C GLU A 44 -5.54 3.76 6.49
N HIS A 45 -5.25 2.96 7.51
CA HIS A 45 -5.02 1.53 7.33
C HIS A 45 -6.33 0.84 6.93
N VAL A 46 -6.33 0.21 5.76
CA VAL A 46 -7.47 -0.52 5.20
C VAL A 46 -6.95 -1.85 4.69
N THR A 47 -7.70 -2.92 4.98
CA THR A 47 -7.37 -4.25 4.49
C THR A 47 -7.79 -4.43 3.03
N ASP A 48 -7.09 -5.30 2.31
CA ASP A 48 -7.44 -5.63 0.93
C ASP A 48 -8.85 -6.25 0.80
N GLU A 49 -9.31 -6.97 1.83
CA GLU A 49 -10.64 -7.56 1.89
C GLU A 49 -11.73 -6.49 2.00
N GLU A 50 -11.52 -5.48 2.86
CA GLU A 50 -12.43 -4.34 2.96
C GLU A 50 -12.53 -3.58 1.64
N LEU A 51 -11.40 -3.34 0.96
CA LEU A 51 -11.39 -2.70 -0.36
C LEU A 51 -12.15 -3.51 -1.39
N LEU A 52 -12.09 -4.84 -1.35
CA LEU A 52 -12.80 -5.69 -2.29
C LEU A 52 -14.32 -5.65 -2.07
N MET A 53 -14.74 -5.55 -0.81
CA MET A 53 -16.15 -5.67 -0.42
C MET A 53 -16.92 -4.35 -0.45
N THR A 54 -16.26 -3.18 -0.44
CA THR A 54 -16.93 -1.87 -0.41
C THR A 54 -16.81 -1.07 -1.72
N GLY A 55 -17.96 -0.59 -2.20
CA GLY A 55 -18.07 0.34 -3.33
C GLY A 55 -18.18 -0.32 -4.72
N VAL A 56 -18.39 0.51 -5.75
CA VAL A 56 -18.67 0.07 -7.12
C VAL A 56 -17.44 0.16 -8.02
N SER A 57 -17.14 -0.91 -8.75
CA SER A 57 -15.95 -0.99 -9.62
C SER A 57 -15.92 0.05 -10.74
N LYS A 58 -17.09 0.48 -11.24
CA LYS A 58 -17.21 1.49 -12.31
C LYS A 58 -16.72 2.87 -11.87
N GLU A 59 -16.83 3.17 -10.58
CA GLU A 59 -16.41 4.44 -9.98
C GLU A 59 -14.95 4.40 -9.49
N GLY A 60 -14.27 3.26 -9.68
CA GLY A 60 -12.90 3.05 -9.21
C GLY A 60 -12.81 2.52 -7.76
N HIS A 61 -13.94 2.27 -7.11
CA HIS A 61 -14.01 1.66 -5.77
C HIS A 61 -14.06 0.11 -5.86
N GLY A 62 -14.19 -0.57 -4.72
CA GLY A 62 -14.36 -2.02 -4.70
C GLY A 62 -13.18 -2.78 -5.32
N ARG A 63 -13.52 -3.74 -6.19
CA ARG A 63 -12.56 -4.53 -6.98
C ARG A 63 -11.51 -3.69 -7.70
N ALA A 64 -11.87 -2.53 -8.26
CA ALA A 64 -10.92 -1.69 -8.99
C ALA A 64 -9.85 -1.12 -8.04
N ALA A 65 -10.28 -0.61 -6.89
CA ALA A 65 -9.39 -0.11 -5.84
C ALA A 65 -8.46 -1.22 -5.31
N TYR A 66 -9.03 -2.39 -5.02
CA TYR A 66 -8.28 -3.56 -4.57
C TYR A 66 -7.23 -4.02 -5.60
N LEU A 67 -7.59 -4.08 -6.89
CA LEU A 67 -6.62 -4.46 -7.91
C LEU A 67 -5.51 -3.41 -8.05
N LYS A 68 -5.82 -2.13 -7.83
CA LYS A 68 -4.84 -1.04 -7.83
C LYS A 68 -3.89 -1.13 -6.63
N SER A 69 -4.39 -1.40 -5.41
CA SER A 69 -3.54 -1.64 -4.24
C SER A 69 -2.63 -2.85 -4.49
N ARG A 70 -3.23 -3.97 -4.90
CA ARG A 70 -2.51 -5.22 -5.12
C ARG A 70 -1.48 -5.13 -6.25
N LYS A 71 -1.70 -4.30 -7.26
CA LYS A 71 -0.74 -4.06 -8.36
C LYS A 71 0.57 -3.43 -7.88
N ARG A 72 0.55 -2.66 -6.78
CA ARG A 72 1.75 -2.00 -6.21
C ARG A 72 2.69 -2.96 -5.49
N LEU A 73 2.16 -4.08 -5.00
CA LEU A 73 2.95 -5.12 -4.35
C LEU A 73 3.83 -5.84 -5.37
N SER A 74 5.06 -6.16 -4.95
CA SER A 74 5.96 -6.99 -5.73
C SER A 74 5.38 -8.40 -5.92
N PRO A 75 5.77 -9.13 -6.98
CA PRO A 75 5.33 -10.51 -7.16
C PRO A 75 5.60 -11.41 -5.95
N GLN A 76 6.72 -11.20 -5.25
CA GLN A 76 7.16 -11.97 -4.08
C GLN A 76 6.30 -11.71 -2.84
N GLU A 77 5.84 -10.48 -2.64
CA GLU A 77 4.89 -10.15 -1.57
C GLU A 77 3.48 -10.64 -1.92
N ARG A 78 3.13 -10.56 -3.21
CA ARG A 78 1.78 -10.90 -3.69
C ARG A 78 1.50 -12.39 -3.71
N TYR A 79 2.50 -13.20 -4.04
CA TYR A 79 2.38 -14.65 -4.19
C TYR A 79 3.43 -15.38 -3.35
N ARG A 80 3.03 -16.48 -2.71
CA ARG A 80 3.95 -17.31 -1.91
C ARG A 80 4.99 -18.06 -2.76
N ARG A 81 4.71 -18.27 -4.04
CA ARG A 81 5.54 -19.02 -5.00
C ARG A 81 5.37 -18.43 -6.40
N PRO A 82 6.35 -18.60 -7.31
CA PRO A 82 6.18 -18.21 -8.70
C PRO A 82 5.01 -18.99 -9.32
N MET A 83 4.14 -18.27 -10.01
CA MET A 83 2.97 -18.84 -10.68
C MET A 83 3.23 -19.13 -12.16
N THR A 84 4.25 -18.49 -12.75
CA THR A 84 4.60 -18.64 -14.17
C THR A 84 6.09 -18.93 -14.34
N ALA A 85 6.48 -19.53 -15.47
CA ALA A 85 7.89 -19.81 -15.78
C ALA A 85 8.75 -18.54 -15.81
N SER A 86 8.23 -17.43 -16.33
CA SER A 86 8.93 -16.14 -16.28
C SER A 86 9.15 -15.65 -14.85
N GLN A 87 8.18 -15.86 -13.96
CA GLN A 87 8.35 -15.54 -12.54
C GLN A 87 9.35 -16.47 -11.88
N GLU A 88 9.42 -17.74 -12.25
CA GLU A 88 10.39 -18.70 -11.69
C GLU A 88 11.83 -18.25 -11.95
N ILE A 89 12.13 -17.82 -13.18
CA ILE A 89 13.44 -17.29 -13.56
C ILE A 89 13.77 -16.01 -12.76
N GLY A 90 12.81 -15.09 -12.65
CA GLY A 90 13.00 -13.81 -11.97
C GLY A 90 12.84 -13.83 -10.45
N TRP A 91 12.37 -14.94 -9.85
CA TRP A 91 11.89 -14.95 -8.48
C TRP A 91 12.95 -14.55 -7.46
N ARG A 92 14.20 -15.00 -7.70
CA ARG A 92 15.36 -14.79 -6.82
C ARG A 92 16.11 -13.48 -7.11
N ALA A 93 15.77 -12.77 -8.18
CA ALA A 93 16.45 -11.55 -8.61
C ALA A 93 15.91 -10.27 -7.94
N TRP A 94 15.36 -10.38 -6.72
CA TRP A 94 14.78 -9.24 -5.99
C TRP A 94 15.84 -8.17 -5.64
N GLU A 95 17.04 -8.60 -5.27
CA GLU A 95 18.12 -7.64 -5.00
C GLU A 95 18.72 -7.19 -6.33
N PRO A 96 18.81 -5.87 -6.58
CA PRO A 96 19.60 -5.38 -7.70
C PRO A 96 21.03 -5.90 -7.55
N PRO A 97 21.74 -6.19 -8.67
CA PRO A 97 23.11 -6.68 -8.59
C PRO A 97 23.96 -5.71 -7.76
N LYS A 98 24.49 -6.20 -6.63
CA LYS A 98 25.31 -5.42 -5.67
C LYS A 98 26.58 -4.83 -6.31
N LYS A 99 26.99 -5.37 -7.47
CA LYS A 99 28.17 -4.94 -8.19
C LYS A 99 27.75 -4.42 -9.56
N THR A 100 28.06 -3.15 -9.81
CA THR A 100 28.05 -2.61 -11.16
C THR A 100 29.31 -3.06 -11.90
N SER A 101 29.27 -3.04 -13.23
CA SER A 101 30.46 -3.34 -14.05
C SER A 101 31.58 -2.33 -13.80
N PHE A 102 32.83 -2.79 -13.82
CA PHE A 102 34.02 -1.93 -13.81
C PHE A 102 34.03 -0.92 -14.97
N TYR A 103 33.41 -1.27 -16.10
CA TYR A 103 33.39 -0.49 -17.34
C TYR A 103 32.11 0.33 -17.51
N VAL A 104 31.33 0.56 -16.44
CA VAL A 104 30.14 1.42 -16.51
C VAL A 104 30.56 2.86 -16.84
N ARG A 105 29.81 3.51 -17.74
CA ARG A 105 30.04 4.93 -18.08
C ARG A 105 29.85 5.78 -16.82
N LYS A 106 30.92 6.44 -16.37
CA LYS A 106 30.90 7.33 -15.21
C LYS A 106 30.60 8.76 -15.68
N PRO A 107 29.70 9.50 -15.03
CA PRO A 107 29.37 10.87 -15.43
C PRO A 107 30.45 11.85 -14.95
N LEU A 108 31.66 11.76 -15.52
CA LEU A 108 32.83 12.53 -15.09
C LEU A 108 32.57 14.04 -15.13
N ILE A 109 32.02 14.54 -16.25
CA ILE A 109 31.76 15.97 -16.43
C ILE A 109 30.72 16.47 -15.43
N GLN A 110 29.66 15.71 -15.17
CA GLN A 110 28.63 16.13 -14.20
C GLN A 110 29.19 16.19 -12.78
N ALA A 111 30.07 15.24 -12.42
CA ALA A 111 30.69 15.18 -11.10
C ALA A 111 31.78 16.25 -10.89
N THR A 112 32.48 16.68 -11.95
CA THR A 112 33.61 17.62 -11.82
C THR A 112 33.28 19.06 -12.18
N PHE A 113 32.45 19.30 -13.21
CA PHE A 113 32.19 20.65 -13.72
C PHE A 113 31.09 21.38 -12.93
N TYR A 114 30.13 20.66 -12.36
CA TYR A 114 28.99 21.26 -11.71
C TYR A 114 29.07 21.09 -10.18
N ARG A 115 28.97 22.20 -9.45
CA ARG A 115 28.80 22.20 -7.99
C ARG A 115 27.33 22.46 -7.66
N PRO A 116 26.73 21.77 -6.66
CA PRO A 116 25.32 21.93 -6.32
C PRO A 116 24.96 23.35 -5.81
N THR A 117 25.93 24.10 -5.25
CA THR A 117 25.81 25.50 -4.83
C THR A 117 27.15 26.22 -4.99
N GLY A 118 27.21 27.40 -5.64
CA GLY A 118 28.44 28.21 -5.87
C GLY A 118 28.74 29.21 -4.73
N ALA A 119 29.70 30.13 -4.77
CA ALA A 119 30.92 30.32 -5.59
C ALA A 119 32.14 30.68 -4.69
N PHE A 120 31.94 30.75 -3.37
CA PHE A 120 32.95 31.05 -2.37
C PHE A 120 33.05 29.84 -1.44
N ASP A 121 34.12 29.04 -1.57
CA ASP A 121 34.46 28.07 -0.53
C ASP A 121 34.85 28.90 0.71
N ALA A 122 34.02 28.84 1.75
CA ALA A 122 34.13 29.69 2.93
C ALA A 122 35.51 29.53 3.61
N TRP A 123 36.29 30.60 3.54
CA TRP A 123 37.61 30.89 4.09
C TRP A 123 37.78 30.71 5.62
N LYS A 124 37.02 29.83 6.30
CA LYS A 124 37.28 29.51 7.73
C LYS A 124 38.68 28.91 7.85
N THR A 125 39.70 29.70 8.20
CA THR A 125 40.13 30.13 9.54
C THR A 125 40.62 28.93 10.36
N ASP A 126 41.88 28.57 10.16
CA ASP A 126 42.67 27.90 11.19
C ASP A 126 42.86 28.89 12.35
N LYS A 127 42.28 28.56 13.50
CA LYS A 127 42.69 29.06 14.81
C LYS A 127 42.90 27.87 15.73
#